data_AF-A0A3M1XMU7-F1
#
_entry.id   AF-A0A3M1XMU7-F1
#
_cell.length_a   1.000
_cell.length_b   1.000
_cell.length_c   1.000
_cell.angle_alpha   90.00
_cell.angle_beta   90.00
_cell.angle_gamma   90.00
#
_symmetry.space_group_name_H-M   'P 1'
#
loop_
_entity.id
_entity.type
_entity.pdbx_description
1 polymer ?
#
loop_
_entity_poly.entity_id
_entity_poly.type
_entity_poly.pdbx_seq_one_letter_code
_entity_poly.pdbx_strand_id
1 'polypeptide(L)'
;MHHTFSMSFVGGAGGSLMMNSYLNTMMFRLSNPLLLKVNLGIVSFPYSSFGNKALSNALNQPRLFGGAELMYRASENTFFKVGVNIQPAYLSPYRSARLNPFDPY
;
A
#
# COMPACT_ATOMS: atom_id res chain seq x y z
N MET A 1 7.55 3.52 -17.89
CA MET A 1 6.59 3.13 -16.84
C MET A 1 6.91 1.71 -16.42
N HIS A 2 6.94 1.44 -15.12
CA HIS A 2 7.28 0.12 -14.59
C HIS A 2 6.09 -0.43 -13.81
N HIS A 3 5.68 -1.66 -14.11
CA HIS A 3 4.54 -2.31 -13.49
C HIS A 3 5.05 -3.53 -12.73
N THR A 4 4.62 -3.67 -11.48
CA THR A 4 4.98 -4.80 -10.61
C THR A 4 3.70 -5.41 -10.08
N PHE A 5 3.57 -6.72 -10.24
CA PHE A 5 2.51 -7.51 -9.64
C PHE A 5 3.15 -8.47 -8.64
N SER A 6 2.62 -8.53 -7.43
CA SER A 6 3.10 -9.45 -6.40
C SER A 6 1.91 -10.15 -5.75
N MET A 7 2.02 -11.47 -5.67
CA MET A 7 1.07 -12.33 -4.99
C MET A 7 1.81 -13.06 -3.88
N SER A 8 1.26 -13.02 -2.68
CA SER A 8 1.83 -13.65 -1.50
C SER A 8 0.76 -14.48 -0.81
N PHE A 9 1.16 -15.66 -0.35
CA PHE A 9 0.31 -16.55 0.42
C PHE A 9 1.04 -16.95 1.69
N VAL A 10 0.35 -16.87 2.82
CA VAL A 10 0.85 -17.28 4.13
C VAL A 10 -0.15 -18.25 4.72
N GLY A 11 0.30 -19.41 5.18
CA GLY A 11 -0.55 -20.44 5.79
C GLY A 11 0.12 -21.09 7.00
N GLY A 12 -0.69 -21.51 7.96
CA GLY A 12 -0.26 -22.22 9.17
C GLY A 12 -1.42 -22.91 9.88
N ALA A 13 -1.16 -23.55 11.02
CA ALA A 13 -2.14 -24.38 11.75
C ALA A 13 -3.42 -23.64 12.19
N GLY A 14 -3.42 -22.30 12.21
CA GLY A 14 -4.55 -21.46 12.60
C GLY A 14 -5.23 -20.68 11.47
N GLY A 15 -4.86 -20.92 10.20
CA GLY A 15 -5.46 -20.25 9.06
C GLY A 15 -4.49 -19.93 7.93
N SER A 16 -4.98 -19.14 6.98
CA SER A 16 -4.31 -18.76 5.74
C SER A 16 -4.76 -17.37 5.29
N LEU A 17 -3.83 -16.63 4.69
CA LEU A 17 -4.01 -15.29 4.16
C LEU A 17 -3.38 -15.22 2.77
N MET A 18 -4.14 -14.69 1.82
CA MET A 18 -3.65 -14.32 0.50
C MET A 18 -3.60 -12.81 0.40
N MET A 19 -2.48 -12.27 -0.09
CA MET A 19 -2.29 -10.86 -0.36
C MET A 19 -1.86 -10.67 -1.81
N ASN A 20 -2.58 -9.83 -2.52
CA ASN A 20 -2.25 -9.41 -3.87
C ASN A 20 -1.91 -7.93 -3.86
N SER A 21 -0.88 -7.54 -4.62
CA SER A 21 -0.56 -6.14 -4.83
C SER A 21 -0.17 -5.87 -6.26
N TYR A 22 -0.53 -4.68 -6.71
CA TYR A 22 -0.12 -4.12 -7.98
C TYR A 22 0.46 -2.73 -7.72
N LEU A 23 1.58 -2.43 -8.37
CA LEU A 23 2.25 -1.15 -8.30
C LEU A 23 2.61 -0.68 -9.71
N ASN A 24 2.27 0.55 -10.02
CA ASN A 24 2.72 1.25 -11.19
C ASN A 24 3.61 2.43 -10.80
N THR A 25 4.84 2.42 -11.30
CA THR A 25 5.81 3.51 -11.14
C THR A 25 5.95 4.27 -12.46
N MET A 26 5.69 5.57 -12.40
CA MET A 26 5.85 6.50 -13.51
C MET A 26 6.95 7.50 -13.16
N MET A 27 7.81 7.80 -14.13
CA MET A 27 8.83 8.85 -14.01
C MET A 27 8.63 9.83 -15.16
N PHE A 28 8.47 11.10 -14.83
CA PHE A 28 8.29 12.20 -15.76
C PHE A 28 9.38 13.24 -15.53
N ARG A 29 10.05 13.67 -16.59
CA ARG A 29 10.98 14.81 -16.54
C ARG A 29 10.20 16.09 -16.81
N LEU A 30 10.01 16.90 -15.78
CA LEU A 30 9.29 18.18 -15.88
C LEU A 30 10.15 19.24 -16.58
N SER A 31 11.43 19.29 -16.22
CA SER A 31 12.44 20.12 -16.86
C SER A 31 13.82 19.52 -16.60
N ASN A 32 14.88 20.06 -17.21
CA ASN A 32 16.23 19.75 -16.74
C ASN A 32 16.60 20.81 -15.69
N PRO A 33 16.82 20.48 -14.40
CA PRO A 33 17.13 19.16 -13.81
C PRO A 33 16.05 18.59 -12.87
N LEU A 34 14.75 18.80 -13.16
CA LEU A 34 13.61 18.43 -12.32
C LEU A 34 12.89 17.16 -12.81
N LEU A 35 12.81 16.16 -11.94
CA LEU A 35 12.15 14.87 -12.18
C LEU A 35 11.02 14.65 -11.19
N LEU A 36 9.88 14.20 -11.67
CA LEU A 36 8.76 13.76 -10.86
C LEU A 36 8.61 12.24 -10.99
N LYS A 37 8.54 11.55 -9.86
CA LYS A 37 8.24 10.12 -9.79
C LYS A 37 6.92 9.94 -9.06
N VAL A 38 6.00 9.17 -9.65
CA VAL A 38 4.70 8.86 -9.07
C VAL A 38 4.59 7.34 -8.96
N ASN A 39 4.21 6.87 -7.78
CA ASN A 39 3.95 5.49 -7.46
C ASN A 39 2.46 5.35 -7.16
N LEU A 40 1.74 4.53 -7.92
CA LEU A 40 0.34 4.23 -7.70
C LEU A 40 0.18 2.73 -7.50
N GLY A 41 -0.22 2.34 -6.31
CA GLY A 41 -0.38 0.94 -5.93
C GLY A 41 -1.76 0.64 -5.37
N ILE A 42 -2.16 -0.62 -5.51
CA ILE A 42 -3.36 -1.20 -4.92
C ILE A 42 -2.99 -2.54 -4.28
N VAL A 43 -3.44 -2.77 -3.06
CA VAL A 43 -3.28 -4.03 -2.33
C VAL A 43 -4.65 -4.57 -1.98
N SER A 44 -4.86 -5.87 -2.13
CA SER A 44 -6.08 -6.57 -1.75
C SER A 44 -5.76 -7.88 -1.04
N PHE A 45 -6.63 -8.28 -0.14
CA PHE A 45 -6.53 -9.57 0.55
C PHE A 45 -7.75 -10.40 0.19
N PRO A 46 -7.78 -11.04 -1.00
CA PRO A 46 -9.00 -11.69 -1.49
C PRO A 46 -9.45 -12.88 -0.64
N TYR A 47 -8.55 -13.42 0.19
CA TYR A 47 -8.83 -14.56 1.04
C TYR A 47 -8.09 -14.44 2.36
N SER A 48 -8.84 -14.48 3.47
CA SER A 48 -8.32 -14.59 4.83
C SER A 48 -9.22 -15.52 5.63
N SER A 49 -8.63 -16.64 6.10
CA SER A 49 -9.25 -17.52 7.09
C SER A 49 -8.77 -17.21 8.53
N PHE A 50 -7.86 -16.24 8.71
CA PHE A 50 -7.46 -15.73 10.02
C PHE A 50 -8.48 -14.71 10.57
N GLY A 51 -9.01 -14.95 11.78
CA GLY A 51 -9.79 -13.98 12.56
C GLY A 51 -11.32 -14.03 12.39
N ASN A 52 -12.02 -13.19 13.18
CA ASN A 52 -13.48 -13.01 13.12
C ASN A 52 -13.90 -12.35 11.79
N LYS A 53 -15.11 -12.61 11.29
CA LYS A 53 -15.68 -12.11 10.01
C LYS A 53 -15.44 -10.60 9.77
N ALA A 54 -15.44 -9.79 10.83
CA ALA A 54 -15.15 -8.36 10.76
C ALA A 54 -13.72 -8.03 10.29
N LEU A 55 -12.72 -8.80 10.73
CA LEU A 55 -11.33 -8.65 10.30
C LEU A 55 -11.16 -9.07 8.84
N SER A 56 -11.78 -10.19 8.45
CA SER A 56 -11.80 -10.63 7.04
C SER A 56 -12.46 -9.58 6.14
N ASN A 57 -13.59 -9.00 6.53
CA ASN A 57 -14.26 -7.95 5.74
C ASN A 57 -13.40 -6.68 5.59
N ALA A 58 -12.70 -6.26 6.65
CA ALA A 58 -11.84 -5.08 6.60
C ALA A 58 -10.56 -5.29 5.77
N LEU A 59 -10.07 -6.54 5.68
CA LEU A 59 -8.91 -6.92 4.88
C LEU A 59 -9.29 -7.16 3.40
N ASN A 60 -10.49 -7.67 3.13
CA ASN A 60 -10.94 -7.98 1.77
C ASN A 60 -11.12 -6.73 0.89
N GLN A 61 -11.20 -5.54 1.47
CA GLN A 61 -11.32 -4.30 0.70
C GLN A 61 -9.98 -3.90 0.07
N PRO A 62 -9.93 -3.63 -1.24
CA PRO A 62 -8.73 -3.12 -1.88
C PRO A 62 -8.36 -1.75 -1.32
N ARG A 63 -7.07 -1.55 -1.04
CA ARG A 63 -6.53 -0.31 -0.50
C ARG A 63 -5.52 0.28 -1.46
N LEU A 64 -5.64 1.58 -1.69
CA LEU A 64 -4.63 2.31 -2.44
C LEU A 64 -3.44 2.60 -1.53
N PHE A 65 -2.25 2.52 -2.11
CA PHE A 65 -1.01 2.98 -1.51
C PHE A 65 -0.13 3.59 -2.59
N GLY A 66 0.88 4.35 -2.20
CA GLY A 66 1.77 4.97 -3.17
C GLY A 66 2.26 6.32 -2.70
N GLY A 67 2.61 7.17 -3.65
CA GLY A 67 3.19 8.48 -3.35
C GLY A 67 3.74 9.19 -4.56
N ALA A 68 4.22 10.40 -4.33
CA ALA A 68 4.90 11.20 -5.33
C ALA A 68 6.21 11.72 -4.75
N GLU A 69 7.27 11.72 -5.56
CA GLU A 69 8.60 12.21 -5.23
C GLU A 69 9.04 13.21 -6.30
N LEU A 70 9.32 14.45 -5.88
CA LEU A 70 9.96 15.46 -6.70
C LEU A 70 11.46 15.46 -6.42
N MET A 71 12.26 15.30 -7.47
CA MET A 71 13.71 15.22 -7.43
C MET A 71 14.30 16.36 -8.23
N TYR A 72 15.15 17.17 -7.61
CA TYR A 72 15.83 18.29 -8.24
C TYR A 72 17.34 18.16 -8.04
N ARG A 73 18.11 18.20 -9.13
CA ARG A 73 19.58 18.20 -9.05
C ARG A 73 20.10 19.63 -9.18
N ALA A 74 20.53 20.23 -8.06
CA ALA A 74 21.00 21.61 -8.02
C ALA A 74 22.42 21.77 -8.63
N SER A 75 23.27 20.76 -8.49
CA SER A 75 24.61 20.70 -9.08
C SER A 75 24.99 19.23 -9.33
N GLU A 76 26.17 18.96 -9.91
CA GLU A 76 26.63 17.58 -10.15
C GLU A 76 26.65 16.73 -8.86
N ASN A 77 26.91 17.37 -7.71
CA ASN A 77 27.08 16.68 -6.43
C ASN A 77 25.96 16.99 -5.42
N THR A 78 24.97 17.81 -5.77
CA THR A 78 23.87 18.20 -4.86
C THR A 78 22.52 17.84 -5.46
N PHE A 79 21.75 17.04 -4.72
CA PHE A 79 20.38 16.66 -5.09
C PHE A 79 19.42 16.86 -3.92
N PHE A 80 18.21 17.33 -4.24
CA PHE A 80 17.10 17.46 -3.31
C PHE A 80 16.00 16.49 -3.72
N LYS A 81 15.42 15.80 -2.73
CA LYS A 81 14.26 14.93 -2.93
C LYS A 81 13.20 15.28 -1.89
N VAL A 82 12.02 15.64 -2.36
CA VAL A 82 10.83 15.86 -1.53
C VAL A 82 9.78 14.86 -1.95
N GLY A 83 9.24 14.10 -0.99
CA GLY A 83 8.28 13.06 -1.28
C GLY A 83 7.17 12.98 -0.25
N VAL A 84 5.98 12.60 -0.72
CA VAL A 84 4.81 12.29 0.10
C VAL A 84 4.36 10.88 -0.23
N ASN A 85 4.01 10.10 0.80
CA ASN A 85 3.57 8.73 0.63
C ASN A 85 2.29 8.47 1.42
N ILE A 86 1.38 7.71 0.83
CA ILE A 86 0.20 7.17 1.46
C ILE A 86 0.48 5.68 1.67
N GLN A 87 0.64 5.29 2.93
CA GLN A 87 0.76 3.90 3.31
C GLN A 87 -0.63 3.33 3.58
N PRO A 88 -0.89 2.05 3.24
CA PRO A 88 -2.13 1.43 3.66
C PRO A 88 -2.15 1.42 5.18
N ALA A 89 -3.20 1.97 5.79
CA ALA A 89 -3.39 1.87 7.23
C ALA A 89 -3.55 0.38 7.58
N TYR A 90 -2.51 -0.24 8.13
CA TYR A 90 -2.62 -1.59 8.64
C TYR A 90 -3.52 -1.55 9.87
N LEU A 91 -4.61 -2.35 9.86
CA LEU A 91 -5.44 -2.49 11.05
C LEU A 91 -4.56 -3.00 12.18
N SER A 92 -4.41 -2.19 13.22
CA SER A 92 -3.86 -2.67 14.48
C SER A 92 -4.82 -3.73 15.03
N PRO A 93 -4.38 -4.97 15.26
CA PRO A 93 -5.23 -6.03 15.81
C PRO A 93 -5.78 -5.69 17.21
N TYR A 94 -5.18 -4.70 17.90
CA TYR A 94 -5.66 -4.20 19.19
C TYR A 94 -6.81 -3.18 19.07
N ARG A 95 -7.05 -2.59 17.88
CA ARG A 95 -8.21 -1.72 17.63
C ARG A 95 -9.44 -2.50 17.20
N SER A 96 -9.28 -3.64 16.53
CA SER A 96 -10.39 -4.50 16.11
C SER A 96 -11.02 -5.28 17.28
N ALA A 97 -10.34 -5.42 18.42
CA ALA A 97 -10.93 -5.99 19.64
C ALA A 97 -11.92 -5.04 20.36
N ARG A 98 -12.03 -3.78 19.93
CA ARG A 98 -13.00 -2.80 20.47
C ARG A 98 -14.16 -2.49 19.53
N LEU A 99 -14.19 -3.08 18.34
CA LEU A 99 -15.37 -3.02 17.48
C LEU A 99 -16.40 -3.99 18.07
N ASN A 100 -17.31 -3.41 18.85
CA ASN A 100 -18.43 -4.08 19.46
C ASN A 100 -19.23 -4.79 18.34
N PRO A 101 -19.50 -6.10 18.42
CA PRO A 101 -20.23 -6.85 17.38
C PRO A 101 -21.70 -6.40 17.21
N PHE A 102 -22.13 -5.33 17.89
CA PHE A 102 -23.45 -4.73 17.81
C PHE A 102 -23.44 -3.28 17.31
N ASP A 103 -22.34 -2.75 16.77
CA ASP A 103 -22.30 -1.38 16.23
C ASP A 103 -22.76 -1.38 14.74
N PRO A 104 -23.90 -0.75 14.39
CA PRO A 104 -24.47 -0.83 13.05
C PRO A 104 -24.12 0.40 12.19
N TYR A 105 -22.84 0.76 12.01
CA TYR A 105 -22.42 1.73 10.99
C TYR A 105 -21.02 1.45 10.44
#